data_AF-A0A6C2UM13-F1
#
_entry.id   AF-A0A6C2UM13-F1
#
_cell.length_a   1.000
_cell.length_b   1.000
_cell.length_c   1.000
_cell.angle_alpha   90.00
_cell.angle_beta   90.00
_cell.angle_gamma   90.00
#
_symmetry.space_group_name_H-M   'P 1'
#
loop_
_entity.id
_entity.type
_entity.pdbx_description
1 polymer ?
#
loop_
_entity_poly.entity_id
_entity_poly.type
_entity_poly.pdbx_seq_one_letter_code
_entity_poly.pdbx_strand_id
1 'polypeptide(L)'
;MPAQIEKDELLKALRKDGPRKVVQQYRHNLLPSRVLIDLYSEHPERDVLLFLALYPTVPSQVLEDLGDACPDPEIQAAVATNPRCTHLLLVRMARDGGAPVRAALAANKLQNTKITAKLLNDPDLFVRASLAGNGSITATYRTALALDPEPAVRTALAGTAKLPPELVHTLSSDESAVVRANLYAYGKVDADTLLGWAQSDDPEAQRMMLNRNKLSPEIVKALSLSPDPVVQKTILPLYEPTPQELLAKAESENEALRSEAARHEKLPAEIQHLLATDPLAEVRAALAGNPAIEEEVALCIAASNDPIACKALAGNPQLPESAKTELCHHEADEVRLQMAYRDDLAGEQLDILANQHNDLNLIGHLAMRGVVFAGTSPERLEALLVHKRPALRIFAATAQRLTHAQVRKLMRDDSAKVRLALCTNPILTRMALEELSKDWNKTVVAAAQKHLEQLPPEGEEENDFDDEQDEPSLVSRIVRFFTD
;
A
#
# COMPACT_ATOMS: atom_id res chain seq x y z
N MET A 1 46.90 1.63 -38.01
CA MET A 1 46.28 1.93 -39.31
C MET A 1 44.86 2.40 -39.04
N PRO A 2 44.48 3.67 -39.27
CA PRO A 2 43.08 4.03 -39.17
C PRO A 2 42.33 3.26 -40.25
N ALA A 3 41.27 2.55 -39.87
CA ALA A 3 40.42 1.82 -40.81
C ALA A 3 40.04 2.76 -41.96
N GLN A 4 40.22 2.31 -43.21
CA GLN A 4 39.63 2.96 -44.36
C GLN A 4 38.10 2.87 -44.19
N ILE A 5 37.52 3.84 -43.51
CA ILE A 5 36.06 3.99 -43.46
C ILE A 5 35.68 4.40 -44.88
N GLU A 6 35.01 3.51 -45.60
CA GLU A 6 34.59 3.78 -46.97
C GLU A 6 33.55 4.90 -46.97
N LYS A 7 33.88 6.00 -47.64
CA LYS A 7 33.02 7.19 -47.81
C LYS A 7 31.59 6.81 -48.23
N ASP A 8 31.48 5.79 -49.06
CA ASP A 8 30.21 5.28 -49.59
C ASP A 8 29.35 4.59 -48.53
N GLU A 9 29.96 3.92 -47.54
CA GLU A 9 29.22 3.34 -46.42
C GLU A 9 28.66 4.43 -45.50
N LEU A 10 29.43 5.51 -45.28
CA LEU A 10 28.98 6.66 -44.50
C LEU A 10 27.82 7.40 -45.19
N LEU A 11 27.90 7.60 -46.50
CA LEU A 11 26.81 8.22 -47.29
C LEU A 11 25.54 7.34 -47.30
N LYS A 12 25.69 6.02 -47.40
CA LYS A 12 24.56 5.07 -47.29
C LYS A 12 23.94 5.11 -45.88
N ALA A 13 24.76 5.18 -44.83
CA ALA A 13 24.29 5.29 -43.45
C ALA A 13 23.54 6.61 -43.21
N LEU A 14 24.05 7.73 -43.75
CA LEU A 14 23.39 9.04 -43.64
C LEU A 14 22.00 9.04 -44.29
N ARG A 15 21.87 8.43 -45.47
CA ARG A 15 20.58 8.31 -46.18
C ARG A 15 19.58 7.36 -45.51
N LYS A 16 20.07 6.35 -44.77
CA LYS A 16 19.23 5.30 -44.16
C LYS A 16 18.83 5.62 -42.71
N ASP A 17 19.77 6.03 -41.88
CA ASP A 17 19.58 6.20 -40.44
C ASP A 17 19.39 7.66 -40.01
N GLY A 18 19.78 8.61 -40.88
CA GLY A 18 19.71 10.05 -40.64
C GLY A 18 20.91 10.62 -39.87
N PRO A 19 21.20 11.92 -40.03
CA PRO A 19 22.47 12.53 -39.61
C PRO A 19 22.73 12.43 -38.11
N ARG A 20 21.70 12.60 -37.26
CA ARG A 20 21.85 12.55 -35.80
C ARG A 20 22.24 11.18 -35.27
N LYS A 21 21.75 10.08 -35.88
CA LYS A 21 22.09 8.70 -35.49
C LYS A 21 23.49 8.33 -35.95
N VAL A 22 23.87 8.75 -37.15
CA VAL A 22 25.23 8.52 -37.67
C VAL A 22 26.27 9.26 -36.82
N VAL A 23 26.01 10.50 -36.37
CA VAL A 23 26.92 11.19 -35.43
C VAL A 23 27.13 10.38 -34.14
N GLN A 24 26.09 9.72 -33.62
CA GLN A 24 26.22 8.88 -32.42
C GLN A 24 27.07 7.62 -32.68
N GLN A 25 26.87 6.96 -33.83
CA GLN A 25 27.66 5.79 -34.24
C GLN A 25 29.16 6.12 -34.37
N TYR A 26 29.49 7.30 -34.92
CA TYR A 26 30.86 7.74 -35.14
C TYR A 26 31.41 8.68 -34.05
N ARG A 27 30.77 8.73 -32.88
CA ARG A 27 31.22 9.58 -31.75
C ARG A 27 32.49 9.05 -31.10
N HIS A 28 32.68 7.73 -31.09
CA HIS A 28 33.83 7.05 -30.49
C HIS A 28 34.93 6.69 -31.51
N ASN A 29 34.56 6.54 -32.79
CA ASN A 29 35.48 6.32 -33.90
C ASN A 29 35.63 7.60 -34.72
N LEU A 30 36.67 8.37 -34.40
CA LEU A 30 36.89 9.68 -35.00
C LEU A 30 37.25 9.57 -36.49
N LEU A 31 36.47 10.27 -37.31
CA LEU A 31 36.69 10.37 -38.75
C LEU A 31 37.92 11.25 -39.03
N PRO A 32 38.80 10.85 -39.97
CA PRO A 32 39.91 11.69 -40.40
C PRO A 32 39.42 13.01 -41.00
N SER A 33 40.12 14.10 -40.72
CA SER A 33 39.78 15.44 -41.22
C SER A 33 39.70 15.52 -42.75
N ARG A 34 40.48 14.69 -43.47
CA ARG A 34 40.44 14.61 -44.93
C ARG A 34 39.06 14.17 -45.43
N VAL A 35 38.52 13.08 -44.86
CA VAL A 35 37.19 12.56 -45.22
C VAL A 35 36.10 13.60 -44.98
N LEU A 36 36.19 14.38 -43.90
CA LEU A 36 35.23 15.44 -43.59
C LEU A 36 35.28 16.62 -44.58
N ILE A 37 36.48 16.98 -45.05
CA ILE A 37 36.67 18.00 -46.09
C ILE A 37 36.14 17.48 -47.45
N ASP A 38 36.47 16.23 -47.79
CA ASP A 38 36.04 15.59 -49.04
C ASP A 38 34.51 15.38 -49.09
N LEU A 39 33.86 15.21 -47.94
CA LEU A 39 32.39 15.15 -47.85
C LEU A 39 31.75 16.53 -48.09
N TYR A 40 32.36 17.59 -47.56
CA TYR A 40 31.90 18.96 -47.76
C TYR A 40 32.01 19.40 -49.23
N SER A 41 33.14 19.09 -49.88
CA SER A 41 33.38 19.51 -51.27
C SER A 41 32.60 18.70 -52.30
N GLU A 42 32.44 17.39 -52.09
CA GLU A 42 31.84 16.51 -53.10
C GLU A 42 30.33 16.27 -52.90
N HIS A 43 29.79 16.48 -51.70
CA HIS A 43 28.38 16.17 -51.40
C HIS A 43 27.69 17.28 -50.56
N PRO A 44 27.27 18.40 -51.17
CA PRO A 44 26.53 19.47 -50.51
C PRO A 44 25.04 19.11 -50.30
N GLU A 45 24.75 17.88 -49.88
CA GLU A 45 23.39 17.45 -49.52
C GLU A 45 23.05 17.95 -48.11
N ARG A 46 21.81 18.40 -47.88
CA ARG A 46 21.35 18.94 -46.58
C ARG A 46 21.71 18.03 -45.40
N ASP A 47 21.53 16.71 -45.55
CA ASP A 47 21.81 15.72 -44.50
C ASP A 47 23.30 15.57 -44.21
N VAL A 48 24.15 15.69 -45.23
CA VAL A 48 25.61 15.66 -45.10
C VAL A 48 26.09 16.94 -44.41
N LEU A 49 25.55 18.10 -44.78
CA LEU A 49 25.87 19.39 -44.17
C LEU A 49 25.43 19.44 -42.69
N LEU A 50 24.26 18.89 -42.36
CA LEU A 50 23.79 18.77 -40.98
C LEU A 50 24.65 17.79 -40.17
N PHE A 51 25.07 16.67 -40.77
CA PHE A 51 26.03 15.74 -40.16
C PHE A 51 27.35 16.43 -39.83
N LEU A 52 27.93 17.16 -40.78
CA LEU A 52 29.17 17.91 -40.58
C LEU A 52 29.01 18.97 -39.49
N ALA A 53 27.89 19.72 -39.46
CA ALA A 53 27.64 20.71 -38.43
C ALA A 53 27.58 20.12 -37.00
N LEU A 54 27.01 18.91 -36.86
CA LEU A 54 26.86 18.20 -35.58
C LEU A 54 28.12 17.43 -35.14
N TYR A 55 29.06 17.18 -36.04
CA TYR A 55 30.18 16.28 -35.76
C TYR A 55 31.29 16.96 -34.92
N PRO A 56 31.72 16.39 -33.77
CA PRO A 56 32.56 17.13 -32.81
C PRO A 56 33.98 17.51 -33.27
N THR A 57 34.54 16.80 -34.26
CA THR A 57 35.92 16.98 -34.71
C THR A 57 36.02 17.55 -36.14
N VAL A 58 34.96 18.21 -36.62
CA VAL A 58 35.00 18.91 -37.90
C VAL A 58 36.06 20.03 -37.88
N PRO A 59 36.87 20.17 -38.94
CA PRO A 59 37.79 21.29 -39.07
C PRO A 59 37.07 22.64 -38.99
N SER A 60 37.63 23.59 -38.25
CA SER A 60 37.01 24.92 -38.04
C SER A 60 36.78 25.68 -39.35
N GLN A 61 37.61 25.49 -40.37
CA GLN A 61 37.42 26.07 -41.72
C GLN A 61 36.11 25.61 -42.36
N VAL A 62 35.81 24.30 -42.30
CA VAL A 62 34.55 23.76 -42.83
C VAL A 62 33.35 24.30 -42.07
N LEU A 63 33.47 24.56 -40.76
CA LEU A 63 32.39 25.18 -39.97
C LEU A 63 32.19 26.66 -40.31
N GLU A 64 33.25 27.41 -40.61
CA GLU A 64 33.17 28.80 -41.08
C GLU A 64 32.49 28.86 -42.45
N ASP A 65 32.93 28.02 -43.39
CA ASP A 65 32.35 27.93 -44.72
C ASP A 65 30.88 27.48 -44.67
N LEU A 66 30.53 26.53 -43.80
CA LEU A 66 29.14 26.12 -43.55
C LEU A 66 28.29 27.27 -42.98
N GLY A 67 28.84 28.03 -42.04
CA GLY A 67 28.17 29.18 -41.43
C GLY A 67 27.87 30.30 -42.42
N ASP A 68 28.75 30.51 -43.40
CA ASP A 68 28.60 31.53 -44.44
C ASP A 68 27.76 31.06 -45.64
N ALA A 69 27.93 29.81 -46.08
CA ALA A 69 27.31 29.30 -47.30
C ALA A 69 25.87 28.80 -47.09
N CYS A 70 25.50 28.37 -45.88
CA CYS A 70 24.21 27.72 -45.62
C CYS A 70 23.31 28.56 -44.69
N PRO A 71 22.21 29.14 -45.20
CA PRO A 71 21.24 29.90 -44.38
C PRO A 71 20.22 29.03 -43.65
N ASP A 72 20.30 27.69 -43.71
CA ASP A 72 19.36 26.79 -43.02
C ASP A 72 19.49 26.95 -41.49
N PRO A 73 18.42 27.36 -40.78
CA PRO A 73 18.47 27.61 -39.34
C PRO A 73 18.83 26.35 -38.53
N GLU A 74 18.51 25.16 -39.01
CA GLU A 74 18.83 23.91 -38.30
C GLU A 74 20.33 23.60 -38.37
N ILE A 75 20.94 23.81 -39.55
CA ILE A 75 22.39 23.63 -39.76
C ILE A 75 23.15 24.71 -38.99
N GLN A 76 22.70 25.96 -39.03
CA GLN A 76 23.31 27.05 -38.26
C GLN A 76 23.20 26.81 -36.75
N ALA A 77 22.06 26.33 -36.24
CA ALA A 77 21.93 25.94 -34.84
C ALA A 77 22.92 24.81 -34.48
N ALA A 78 23.10 23.82 -35.35
CA ALA A 78 24.08 22.76 -35.14
C ALA A 78 25.53 23.30 -35.10
N VAL A 79 25.91 24.17 -36.05
CA VAL A 79 27.23 24.83 -36.07
C VAL A 79 27.46 25.64 -34.79
N ALA A 80 26.44 26.35 -34.32
CA ALA A 80 26.48 27.13 -33.08
C ALA A 80 26.73 26.28 -31.82
N THR A 81 26.34 25.00 -31.83
CA THR A 81 26.56 24.07 -30.71
C THR A 81 27.90 23.31 -30.78
N ASN A 82 28.61 23.41 -31.91
CA ASN A 82 29.81 22.62 -32.14
C ASN A 82 31.01 23.11 -31.31
N PRO A 83 31.78 22.22 -30.64
CA PRO A 83 32.95 22.60 -29.86
C PRO A 83 34.09 23.27 -30.62
N ARG A 84 34.18 23.06 -31.94
CA ARG A 84 35.26 23.60 -32.79
C ARG A 84 34.89 24.89 -33.52
N CYS A 85 33.72 25.45 -33.22
CA CYS A 85 33.26 26.71 -33.79
C CYS A 85 34.15 27.87 -33.33
N THR A 86 34.53 28.76 -34.25
CA THR A 86 35.39 29.90 -33.93
C THR A 86 34.60 31.00 -33.23
N HIS A 87 35.25 31.72 -32.32
CA HIS A 87 34.60 32.77 -31.53
C HIS A 87 34.03 33.90 -32.41
N LEU A 88 34.70 34.23 -33.52
CA LEU A 88 34.23 35.25 -34.46
C LEU A 88 32.89 34.85 -35.10
N LEU A 89 32.77 33.58 -35.50
CA LEU A 89 31.53 33.04 -36.06
C LEU A 89 30.40 33.07 -35.03
N LEU A 90 30.64 32.65 -33.78
CA LEU A 90 29.64 32.70 -32.70
C LEU A 90 29.14 34.13 -32.42
N VAL A 91 30.04 35.13 -32.43
CA VAL A 91 29.65 36.55 -32.24
C VAL A 91 28.79 37.07 -33.39
N ARG A 92 29.10 36.65 -34.62
CA ARG A 92 28.32 37.02 -35.80
C ARG A 92 26.95 36.36 -35.79
N MET A 93 26.87 35.07 -35.51
CA MET A 93 25.61 34.32 -35.39
C MET A 93 24.73 34.85 -34.25
N ALA A 94 25.32 35.36 -33.17
CA ALA A 94 24.56 36.03 -32.10
C ALA A 94 23.95 37.37 -32.53
N ARG A 95 24.51 38.04 -33.55
CA ARG A 95 24.01 39.32 -34.07
C ARG A 95 23.03 39.13 -35.23
N ASP A 96 23.41 38.31 -36.19
CA ASP A 96 22.75 38.21 -37.49
C ASP A 96 21.95 36.91 -37.67
N GLY A 97 22.11 35.94 -36.76
CA GLY A 97 21.42 34.66 -36.81
C GLY A 97 19.95 34.77 -36.40
N GLY A 98 19.11 33.87 -36.93
CA GLY A 98 17.70 33.79 -36.57
C GLY A 98 17.48 33.34 -35.11
N ALA A 99 16.26 33.55 -34.60
CA ALA A 99 15.80 33.10 -33.28
C ALA A 99 16.27 31.68 -32.87
N PRO A 100 16.08 30.62 -33.69
CA PRO A 100 16.49 29.26 -33.32
C PRO A 100 18.01 29.11 -33.17
N VAL A 101 18.79 29.85 -33.98
CA VAL A 101 20.25 29.85 -33.92
C VAL A 101 20.73 30.55 -32.65
N ARG A 102 20.11 31.68 -32.29
CA ARG A 102 20.42 32.40 -31.04
C ARG A 102 20.02 31.60 -29.80
N ALA A 103 18.92 30.84 -29.85
CA ALA A 103 18.53 29.93 -28.77
C ALA A 103 19.52 28.77 -28.61
N ALA A 104 19.98 28.18 -29.73
CA ALA A 104 21.02 27.15 -29.71
C ALA A 104 22.35 27.68 -29.17
N LEU A 105 22.72 28.92 -29.55
CA LEU A 105 23.85 29.63 -28.94
C LEU A 105 23.66 29.78 -27.43
N ALA A 106 22.47 30.21 -26.97
CA ALA A 106 22.10 30.42 -25.57
C ALA A 106 22.14 29.13 -24.71
N ALA A 107 21.94 27.97 -25.31
CA ALA A 107 22.09 26.67 -24.65
C ALA A 107 23.53 26.11 -24.66
N ASN A 108 24.45 26.71 -25.42
CA ASN A 108 25.81 26.21 -25.56
C ASN A 108 26.65 26.41 -24.28
N LYS A 109 27.39 25.37 -23.86
CA LYS A 109 28.31 25.40 -22.71
C LYS A 109 29.59 26.21 -22.96
N LEU A 110 29.90 26.54 -24.22
CA LEU A 110 31.14 27.22 -24.64
C LEU A 110 30.98 28.73 -24.85
N GLN A 111 29.94 29.33 -24.26
CA GLN A 111 29.67 30.76 -24.41
C GLN A 111 30.72 31.65 -23.76
N ASN A 112 30.88 32.85 -24.35
CA ASN A 112 31.65 33.95 -23.80
C ASN A 112 30.72 35.04 -23.22
N THR A 113 31.17 35.75 -22.19
CA THR A 113 30.45 36.83 -21.49
C THR A 113 29.91 37.91 -22.44
N LYS A 114 30.66 38.26 -23.50
CA LYS A 114 30.21 39.23 -24.51
C LYS A 114 28.99 38.77 -25.30
N ILE A 115 28.88 37.47 -25.57
CA ILE A 115 27.75 36.86 -26.28
C ILE A 115 26.57 36.74 -25.32
N THR A 116 26.80 36.26 -24.11
CA THR A 116 25.79 36.15 -23.04
C THR A 116 25.15 37.52 -22.73
N ALA A 117 25.93 38.60 -22.65
CA ALA A 117 25.40 39.95 -22.42
C ALA A 117 24.48 40.45 -23.55
N LYS A 118 24.70 40.03 -24.79
CA LYS A 118 23.81 40.36 -25.91
C LYS A 118 22.54 39.52 -25.87
N LEU A 119 22.67 38.22 -25.65
CA LEU A 119 21.54 37.28 -25.58
C LEU A 119 20.63 37.55 -24.37
N LEU A 120 21.17 38.16 -23.31
CA LEU A 120 20.40 38.57 -22.13
C LEU A 120 19.27 39.55 -22.48
N ASN A 121 19.51 40.47 -23.42
CA ASN A 121 18.54 41.47 -23.85
C ASN A 121 17.90 41.13 -25.21
N ASP A 122 17.88 39.85 -25.60
CA ASP A 122 17.29 39.43 -26.87
C ASP A 122 15.77 39.70 -26.88
N PRO A 123 15.20 40.18 -28.01
CA PRO A 123 13.75 40.38 -28.11
C PRO A 123 12.96 39.07 -28.01
N ASP A 124 13.55 37.93 -28.34
CA ASP A 124 12.86 36.63 -28.31
C ASP A 124 12.94 35.97 -26.92
N LEU A 125 11.77 35.69 -26.33
CA LEU A 125 11.63 35.02 -25.04
C LEU A 125 12.26 33.62 -25.04
N PHE A 126 12.22 32.90 -26.17
CA PHE A 126 12.76 31.53 -26.24
C PHE A 126 14.27 31.52 -26.14
N VAL A 127 14.92 32.56 -26.67
CA VAL A 127 16.37 32.76 -26.55
C VAL A 127 16.75 33.06 -25.10
N ARG A 128 16.03 33.97 -24.43
CA ARG A 128 16.27 34.29 -23.01
C ARG A 128 15.98 33.10 -22.08
N ALA A 129 14.93 32.32 -22.35
CA ALA A 129 14.62 31.11 -21.58
C ALA A 129 15.68 30.01 -21.79
N SER A 130 16.17 29.84 -23.01
CA SER A 130 17.27 28.90 -23.31
C SER A 130 18.56 29.31 -22.59
N LEU A 131 18.80 30.63 -22.48
CA LEU A 131 19.90 31.19 -21.71
C LEU A 131 19.72 30.88 -20.22
N ALA A 132 18.55 31.14 -19.65
CA ALA A 132 18.23 30.83 -18.26
C ALA A 132 18.40 29.35 -17.92
N GLY A 133 18.07 28.45 -18.85
CA GLY A 133 18.28 27.00 -18.76
C GLY A 133 19.75 26.56 -18.70
N ASN A 134 20.70 27.44 -19.02
CA ASN A 134 22.11 27.08 -19.16
C ASN A 134 22.88 27.19 -17.83
N GLY A 135 23.32 26.04 -17.32
CA GLY A 135 24.10 25.93 -16.08
C GLY A 135 25.52 26.52 -16.14
N SER A 136 26.04 26.91 -17.31
CA SER A 136 27.41 27.49 -17.44
C SER A 136 27.47 29.01 -17.22
N ILE A 137 26.32 29.67 -17.05
CA ILE A 137 26.24 31.13 -16.92
C ILE A 137 26.70 31.59 -15.53
N THR A 138 27.34 32.77 -15.47
CA THR A 138 27.79 33.40 -14.22
C THR A 138 26.62 33.87 -13.34
N ALA A 139 26.85 33.96 -12.03
CA ALA A 139 25.84 34.39 -11.07
C ALA A 139 25.24 35.78 -11.40
N THR A 140 26.04 36.71 -11.91
CA THR A 140 25.61 38.07 -12.31
C THR A 140 24.55 38.10 -13.41
N TYR A 141 24.60 37.16 -14.35
CA TYR A 141 23.59 37.08 -15.40
C TYR A 141 22.36 36.30 -14.94
N ARG A 142 22.52 35.35 -14.01
CA ARG A 142 21.38 34.67 -13.38
C ARG A 142 20.54 35.63 -12.54
N THR A 143 21.16 36.56 -11.82
CA THR A 143 20.43 37.60 -11.06
C THR A 143 19.68 38.53 -11.98
N ALA A 144 20.24 38.90 -13.14
CA ALA A 144 19.53 39.67 -14.14
C ALA A 144 18.33 38.90 -14.73
N LEU A 145 18.49 37.61 -15.05
CA LEU A 145 17.41 36.76 -15.58
C LEU A 145 16.31 36.46 -14.54
N ALA A 146 16.63 36.49 -13.25
CA ALA A 146 15.64 36.34 -12.18
C ALA A 146 14.68 37.54 -12.11
N LEU A 147 15.07 38.69 -12.66
CA LEU A 147 14.25 39.91 -12.76
C LEU A 147 13.70 40.12 -14.18
N ASP A 148 13.81 39.13 -15.07
CA ASP A 148 13.26 39.23 -16.43
C ASP A 148 11.74 39.45 -16.36
N PRO A 149 11.16 40.32 -17.21
CA PRO A 149 9.72 40.56 -17.20
C PRO A 149 8.89 39.30 -17.49
N GLU A 150 9.43 38.35 -18.26
CA GLU A 150 8.69 37.19 -18.75
C GLU A 150 8.76 35.99 -17.78
N PRO A 151 7.62 35.48 -17.25
CA PRO A 151 7.61 34.33 -16.35
C PRO A 151 8.19 33.05 -16.96
N ALA A 152 8.09 32.85 -18.28
CA ALA A 152 8.67 31.71 -18.98
C ALA A 152 10.21 31.66 -18.84
N VAL A 153 10.87 32.81 -18.73
CA VAL A 153 12.32 32.90 -18.54
C VAL A 153 12.67 32.58 -17.08
N ARG A 154 11.91 33.12 -16.13
CA ARG A 154 12.11 32.87 -14.69
C ARG A 154 11.83 31.42 -14.30
N THR A 155 10.81 30.78 -14.90
CA THR A 155 10.54 29.34 -14.74
C THR A 155 11.69 28.48 -15.25
N ALA A 156 12.25 28.81 -16.43
CA ALA A 156 13.42 28.10 -16.96
C ALA A 156 14.63 28.21 -16.01
N LEU A 157 14.85 29.38 -15.39
CA LEU A 157 15.88 29.58 -14.37
C LEU A 157 15.64 28.70 -13.13
N ALA A 158 14.39 28.63 -12.65
CA ALA A 158 14.01 27.85 -11.45
C ALA A 158 14.29 26.34 -11.59
N GLY A 159 14.20 25.79 -12.80
CA GLY A 159 14.47 24.37 -13.09
C GLY A 159 15.95 24.01 -13.27
N THR A 160 16.87 24.98 -13.16
CA THR A 160 18.29 24.76 -13.48
C THR A 160 19.11 24.16 -12.33
N ALA A 161 20.40 23.90 -12.59
CA ALA A 161 21.35 23.43 -11.60
C ALA A 161 21.47 24.39 -10.40
N LYS A 162 21.91 23.85 -9.25
CA LYS A 162 21.97 24.51 -7.92
C LYS A 162 21.99 26.05 -7.99
N LEU A 163 20.86 26.65 -7.65
CA LEU A 163 20.70 28.10 -7.56
C LEU A 163 21.34 28.61 -6.26
N PRO A 164 21.94 29.81 -6.26
CA PRO A 164 22.37 30.46 -5.03
C PRO A 164 21.16 30.83 -4.16
N PRO A 165 21.33 30.90 -2.82
CA PRO A 165 20.21 31.06 -1.88
C PRO A 165 19.44 32.38 -2.08
N GLU A 166 20.13 33.47 -2.44
CA GLU A 166 19.49 34.76 -2.76
C GLU A 166 18.49 34.65 -3.93
N LEU A 167 18.82 33.82 -4.94
CA LEU A 167 17.93 33.59 -6.07
C LEU A 167 16.77 32.67 -5.74
N VAL A 168 16.99 31.70 -4.86
CA VAL A 168 15.92 30.84 -4.36
C VAL A 168 14.89 31.67 -3.59
N HIS A 169 15.33 32.59 -2.73
CA HIS A 169 14.43 33.46 -1.97
C HIS A 169 13.64 34.44 -2.85
N THR A 170 14.29 35.02 -3.87
CA THR A 170 13.60 35.92 -4.80
C THR A 170 12.56 35.18 -5.66
N LEU A 171 12.90 33.98 -6.16
CA LEU A 171 11.98 33.17 -6.96
C LEU A 171 10.87 32.50 -6.12
N SER A 172 11.09 32.22 -4.83
CA SER A 172 10.03 31.71 -3.96
C SER A 172 8.94 32.76 -3.69
N SER A 173 9.32 34.04 -3.71
CA SER A 173 8.41 35.17 -3.51
C SER A 173 7.98 35.82 -4.84
N ASP A 174 8.14 35.12 -5.97
CA ASP A 174 7.79 35.64 -7.30
C ASP A 174 6.28 35.90 -7.42
N GLU A 175 5.91 36.93 -8.18
CA GLU A 175 4.53 37.28 -8.48
C GLU A 175 3.81 36.16 -9.25
N SER A 176 4.54 35.42 -10.08
CA SER A 176 3.98 34.33 -10.89
C SER A 176 3.93 33.02 -10.12
N ALA A 177 2.72 32.52 -9.89
CA ALA A 177 2.49 31.20 -9.30
C ALA A 177 3.15 30.05 -10.08
N VAL A 178 3.34 30.20 -11.40
CA VAL A 178 3.99 29.17 -12.25
C VAL A 178 5.49 29.06 -11.92
N VAL A 179 6.15 30.20 -11.67
CA VAL A 179 7.57 30.24 -11.26
C VAL A 179 7.74 29.57 -9.91
N ARG A 180 6.90 29.95 -8.93
CA ARG A 180 6.88 29.34 -7.60
C ARG A 180 6.66 27.83 -7.67
N ALA A 181 5.62 27.38 -8.37
CA ALA A 181 5.29 25.96 -8.53
C ALA A 181 6.46 25.16 -9.14
N ASN A 182 7.14 25.70 -10.16
CA ASN A 182 8.27 25.04 -10.78
C ASN A 182 9.47 24.93 -9.82
N LEU A 183 9.74 25.99 -9.04
CA LEU A 183 10.78 26.00 -8.02
C LEU A 183 10.51 24.94 -6.93
N TYR A 184 9.29 24.91 -6.39
CA TYR A 184 8.92 23.94 -5.36
C TYR A 184 8.94 22.49 -5.89
N ALA A 185 8.46 22.24 -7.11
CA ALA A 185 8.35 20.88 -7.66
C ALA A 185 9.68 20.32 -8.20
N TYR A 186 10.52 21.14 -8.85
CA TYR A 186 11.69 20.68 -9.60
C TYR A 186 13.01 21.35 -9.22
N GLY A 187 12.97 22.41 -8.41
CA GLY A 187 14.14 23.16 -8.00
C GLY A 187 15.17 22.28 -7.28
N LYS A 188 16.44 22.46 -7.66
CA LYS A 188 17.60 21.85 -6.99
C LYS A 188 18.08 22.76 -5.85
N VAL A 189 17.38 22.65 -4.73
CA VAL A 189 17.56 23.46 -3.53
C VAL A 189 18.18 22.61 -2.41
N ASP A 190 18.86 23.25 -1.48
CA ASP A 190 19.38 22.65 -0.25
C ASP A 190 18.25 22.13 0.67
N ALA A 191 18.60 21.18 1.54
CA ALA A 191 17.65 20.53 2.43
C ALA A 191 17.06 21.51 3.47
N ASP A 192 17.87 22.44 3.97
CA ASP A 192 17.45 23.41 4.98
C ASP A 192 16.38 24.36 4.45
N THR A 193 16.56 24.86 3.22
CA THR A 193 15.54 25.72 2.58
C THR A 193 14.26 24.93 2.27
N LEU A 194 14.36 23.67 1.84
CA LEU A 194 13.18 22.81 1.65
C LEU A 194 12.44 22.58 2.98
N LEU A 195 13.17 22.36 4.08
CA LEU A 195 12.60 22.21 5.40
C LEU A 195 11.91 23.50 5.86
N GLY A 196 12.54 24.66 5.62
CA GLY A 196 11.95 25.97 5.89
C GLY A 196 10.62 26.20 5.15
N TRP A 197 10.51 25.76 3.90
CA TRP A 197 9.25 25.80 3.16
C TRP A 197 8.20 24.84 3.71
N ALA A 198 8.60 23.63 4.11
CA ALA A 198 7.69 22.67 4.72
C ALA A 198 7.12 23.17 6.06
N GLN A 199 7.96 23.86 6.84
CA GLN A 199 7.60 24.44 8.14
C GLN A 199 6.88 25.78 8.03
N SER A 200 6.87 26.41 6.85
CA SER A 200 6.16 27.67 6.63
C SER A 200 4.65 27.47 6.62
N ASP A 201 3.90 28.46 7.10
CA ASP A 201 2.42 28.48 7.07
C ASP A 201 1.84 28.83 5.68
N ASP A 202 2.61 28.68 4.60
CA ASP A 202 2.13 28.92 3.23
C ASP A 202 1.53 27.64 2.62
N PRO A 203 0.20 27.51 2.52
CA PRO A 203 -0.44 26.32 1.98
C PRO A 203 -0.16 26.14 0.48
N GLU A 204 0.08 27.21 -0.28
CA GLU A 204 0.40 27.10 -1.70
C GLU A 204 1.77 26.44 -1.89
N ALA A 205 2.78 26.90 -1.16
CA ALA A 205 4.11 26.30 -1.16
C ALA A 205 4.07 24.82 -0.77
N GLN A 206 3.40 24.50 0.34
CA GLN A 206 3.28 23.11 0.83
C GLN A 206 2.58 22.20 -0.20
N ARG A 207 1.50 22.66 -0.84
CA ARG A 207 0.82 21.90 -1.92
C ARG A 207 1.73 21.66 -3.11
N MET A 208 2.50 22.66 -3.52
CA MET A 208 3.40 22.52 -4.67
C MET A 208 4.56 21.56 -4.37
N MET A 209 5.02 21.49 -3.11
CA MET A 209 6.03 20.53 -2.68
C MET A 209 5.58 19.07 -2.78
N LEU A 210 4.27 18.79 -2.73
CA LEU A 210 3.74 17.43 -2.92
C LEU A 210 4.05 16.84 -4.30
N ASN A 211 4.28 17.69 -5.31
CA ASN A 211 4.63 17.25 -6.65
C ASN A 211 6.10 16.78 -6.78
N ARG A 212 6.91 16.91 -5.71
CA ARG A 212 8.29 16.42 -5.72
C ARG A 212 8.31 14.89 -5.65
N ASN A 213 9.13 14.28 -6.50
CA ASN A 213 9.27 12.83 -6.54
C ASN A 213 9.99 12.21 -5.32
N LYS A 214 10.75 13.01 -4.56
CA LYS A 214 11.53 12.58 -3.41
C LYS A 214 11.42 13.64 -2.31
N LEU A 215 10.71 13.30 -1.25
CA LEU A 215 10.66 14.06 -0.01
C LEU A 215 11.50 13.32 1.04
N SER A 216 12.30 14.06 1.80
CA SER A 216 13.01 13.49 2.95
C SER A 216 12.02 13.22 4.10
N PRO A 217 12.31 12.26 5.00
CA PRO A 217 11.42 11.97 6.12
C PRO A 217 11.18 13.20 7.03
N GLU A 218 12.17 14.08 7.18
CA GLU A 218 12.03 15.33 7.94
C GLU A 218 11.02 16.30 7.31
N ILE A 219 10.99 16.40 5.98
CA ILE A 219 10.01 17.22 5.26
C ILE A 219 8.62 16.60 5.35
N VAL A 220 8.50 15.27 5.19
CA VAL A 220 7.24 14.53 5.36
C VAL A 220 6.69 14.76 6.78
N LYS A 221 7.56 14.70 7.81
CA LYS A 221 7.20 15.03 9.18
C LYS A 221 6.67 16.47 9.31
N ALA A 222 7.39 17.46 8.81
CA ALA A 222 6.94 18.85 8.86
C ALA A 222 5.59 19.06 8.15
N LEU A 223 5.40 18.47 6.96
CA LEU A 223 4.15 18.58 6.21
C LEU A 223 2.98 17.82 6.86
N SER A 224 3.25 16.76 7.63
CA SER A 224 2.20 16.03 8.38
C SER A 224 1.54 16.91 9.46
N LEU A 225 2.27 17.91 9.96
CA LEU A 225 1.81 18.90 10.93
C LEU A 225 1.15 20.13 10.29
N SER A 226 1.04 20.16 8.95
CA SER A 226 0.40 21.26 8.24
C SER A 226 -1.09 21.38 8.61
N PRO A 227 -1.62 22.61 8.77
CA PRO A 227 -3.06 22.83 8.95
C PRO A 227 -3.89 22.59 7.67
N ASP A 228 -3.26 22.43 6.50
CA ASP A 228 -3.96 22.22 5.25
C ASP A 228 -4.42 20.76 5.09
N PRO A 229 -5.75 20.49 5.02
CA PRO A 229 -6.27 19.13 4.93
C PRO A 229 -5.83 18.39 3.67
N VAL A 230 -5.56 19.11 2.57
CA VAL A 230 -5.09 18.49 1.32
C VAL A 230 -3.68 17.95 1.51
N VAL A 231 -2.79 18.75 2.09
CA VAL A 231 -1.40 18.39 2.36
C VAL A 231 -1.36 17.23 3.33
N GLN A 232 -2.06 17.34 4.46
CA GLN A 232 -2.08 16.32 5.50
C GLN A 232 -2.57 14.97 4.96
N LYS A 233 -3.68 14.94 4.21
CA LYS A 233 -4.24 13.69 3.66
C LYS A 233 -3.30 13.01 2.68
N THR A 234 -2.56 13.78 1.87
CA THR A 234 -1.60 13.22 0.89
C THR A 234 -0.33 12.70 1.53
N ILE A 235 0.12 13.31 2.63
CA ILE A 235 1.38 13.01 3.30
C ILE A 235 1.22 11.89 4.34
N LEU A 236 0.06 11.76 4.98
CA LEU A 236 -0.17 10.78 6.04
C LEU A 236 0.22 9.34 5.66
N PRO A 237 -0.06 8.83 4.43
CA PRO A 237 0.36 7.49 4.03
C PRO A 237 1.89 7.33 3.84
N LEU A 238 2.61 8.42 3.67
CA LEU A 238 4.07 8.44 3.51
C LEU A 238 4.81 8.69 4.82
N TYR A 239 4.08 9.14 5.86
CA TYR A 239 4.63 9.41 7.17
C TYR A 239 4.77 8.12 7.98
N GLU A 240 6.00 7.67 8.15
CA GLU A 240 6.33 6.61 9.09
C GLU A 240 6.95 7.22 10.36
N PRO A 241 6.22 7.26 11.49
CA PRO A 241 6.76 7.80 12.74
C PRO A 241 7.89 6.91 13.27
N THR A 242 8.89 7.54 13.86
CA THR A 242 9.97 6.84 14.55
C THR A 242 9.48 6.22 15.87
N PRO A 243 10.16 5.17 16.38
CA PRO A 243 9.81 4.60 17.69
C PRO A 243 9.79 5.62 18.84
N GLN A 244 10.70 6.61 18.80
CA GLN A 244 10.76 7.67 19.81
C GLN A 244 9.55 8.61 19.74
N GLU A 245 9.03 8.90 18.54
CA GLU A 245 7.82 9.70 18.37
C GLU A 245 6.57 8.94 18.82
N LEU A 246 6.49 7.65 18.52
CA LEU A 246 5.43 6.79 19.03
C LEU A 246 5.45 6.74 20.57
N LEU A 247 6.63 6.63 21.17
CA LEU A 247 6.80 6.67 22.62
C LEU A 247 6.35 8.02 23.19
N ALA A 248 6.78 9.13 22.59
CA ALA A 248 6.36 10.47 23.02
C ALA A 248 4.83 10.68 22.89
N LYS A 249 4.18 10.11 21.87
CA LYS A 249 2.72 10.10 21.75
C LYS A 249 2.07 9.24 22.85
N ALA A 250 2.63 8.07 23.12
CA ALA A 250 2.13 7.14 24.13
C ALA A 250 2.27 7.69 25.57
N GLU A 251 3.29 8.49 25.85
CA GLU A 251 3.51 9.14 27.15
C GLU A 251 2.77 10.49 27.29
N SER A 252 2.07 10.94 26.24
CA SER A 252 1.44 12.24 26.25
C SER A 252 0.23 12.30 27.21
N GLU A 253 -0.02 13.47 27.77
CA GLU A 253 -1.23 13.77 28.55
C GLU A 253 -2.50 13.77 27.68
N ASN A 254 -2.35 13.82 26.36
CA ASN A 254 -3.46 13.85 25.42
C ASN A 254 -3.90 12.42 25.05
N GLU A 255 -5.06 12.03 25.57
CA GLU A 255 -5.71 10.73 25.35
C GLU A 255 -5.83 10.37 23.86
N ALA A 256 -6.10 11.35 22.98
CA ALA A 256 -6.23 11.12 21.55
C ALA A 256 -4.90 10.70 20.90
N LEU A 257 -3.79 11.29 21.34
CA LEU A 257 -2.46 10.94 20.83
C LEU A 257 -2.03 9.54 21.31
N ARG A 258 -2.37 9.17 22.55
CA ARG A 258 -2.14 7.81 23.07
C ARG A 258 -2.94 6.77 22.29
N SER A 259 -4.21 7.04 22.00
CA SER A 259 -5.06 6.18 21.16
C SER A 259 -4.54 6.07 19.72
N GLU A 260 -4.05 7.16 19.14
CA GLU A 260 -3.43 7.15 17.82
C GLU A 260 -2.18 6.27 17.79
N ALA A 261 -1.31 6.39 18.79
CA ALA A 261 -0.13 5.54 18.92
C ALA A 261 -0.51 4.05 19.05
N ALA A 262 -1.54 3.74 19.85
CA ALA A 262 -2.03 2.38 20.07
C ALA A 262 -2.50 1.68 18.78
N ARG A 263 -3.07 2.43 17.82
CA ARG A 263 -3.56 1.90 16.53
C ARG A 263 -2.49 1.71 15.46
N HIS A 264 -1.25 2.12 15.74
CA HIS A 264 -0.19 2.08 14.73
C HIS A 264 0.25 0.63 14.44
N GLU A 265 0.20 0.20 13.17
CA GLU A 265 0.46 -1.19 12.78
C GLU A 265 1.85 -1.71 13.17
N LYS A 266 2.86 -0.83 13.19
CA LYS A 266 4.24 -1.18 13.56
C LYS A 266 4.61 -0.65 14.96
N LEU A 267 3.73 -0.82 15.94
CA LEU A 267 3.99 -0.37 17.31
C LEU A 267 4.96 -1.32 18.03
N PRO A 268 6.12 -0.85 18.51
CA PRO A 268 7.08 -1.67 19.26
C PRO A 268 6.49 -2.29 20.54
N ALA A 269 6.87 -3.53 20.84
CA ALA A 269 6.48 -4.31 22.03
C ALA A 269 6.53 -3.51 23.35
N GLU A 270 7.66 -2.82 23.59
CA GLU A 270 7.86 -2.00 24.80
C GLU A 270 6.78 -0.92 24.98
N ILE A 271 6.33 -0.32 23.88
CA ILE A 271 5.26 0.70 23.88
C ILE A 271 3.88 0.03 24.00
N GLN A 272 3.70 -1.16 23.43
CA GLN A 272 2.48 -1.95 23.64
C GLN A 272 2.28 -2.26 25.13
N HIS A 273 3.32 -2.71 25.83
CA HIS A 273 3.26 -2.97 27.28
C HIS A 273 2.90 -1.73 28.09
N LEU A 274 3.48 -0.57 27.75
CA LEU A 274 3.13 0.71 28.38
C LEU A 274 1.63 1.00 28.22
N LEU A 275 1.13 0.96 26.97
CA LEU A 275 -0.26 1.29 26.65
C LEU A 275 -1.27 0.24 27.13
N ALA A 276 -0.85 -1.01 27.36
CA ALA A 276 -1.71 -2.03 27.97
C ALA A 276 -2.08 -1.69 29.42
N THR A 277 -1.23 -0.91 30.10
CA THR A 277 -1.47 -0.42 31.47
C THR A 277 -2.02 1.01 31.52
N ASP A 278 -2.40 1.58 30.36
CA ASP A 278 -2.93 2.95 30.28
C ASP A 278 -4.16 3.10 31.18
N PRO A 279 -4.32 4.21 31.93
CA PRO A 279 -5.50 4.42 32.77
C PRO A 279 -6.82 4.42 31.98
N LEU A 280 -6.81 4.84 30.72
CA LEU A 280 -8.02 4.99 29.90
C LEU A 280 -8.36 3.69 29.15
N ALA A 281 -9.57 3.18 29.37
CA ALA A 281 -10.06 1.96 28.72
C ALA A 281 -10.12 2.07 27.18
N GLU A 282 -10.38 3.27 26.64
CA GLU A 282 -10.40 3.50 25.20
C GLU A 282 -9.03 3.31 24.54
N VAL A 283 -7.94 3.67 25.24
CA VAL A 283 -6.57 3.47 24.75
C VAL A 283 -6.21 1.99 24.78
N ARG A 284 -6.53 1.30 25.87
CA ARG A 284 -6.34 -0.17 25.97
C ARG A 284 -7.13 -0.91 24.89
N ALA A 285 -8.37 -0.48 24.62
CA ALA A 285 -9.19 -1.05 23.55
C ALA A 285 -8.65 -0.73 22.15
N ALA A 286 -8.08 0.45 21.94
CA ALA A 286 -7.41 0.80 20.69
C ALA A 286 -6.17 -0.09 20.44
N LEU A 287 -5.39 -0.37 21.49
CA LEU A 287 -4.26 -1.30 21.43
C LEU A 287 -4.73 -2.74 21.16
N ALA A 288 -5.77 -3.18 21.86
CA ALA A 288 -6.36 -4.51 21.70
C ALA A 288 -6.85 -4.79 20.27
N GLY A 289 -7.32 -3.77 19.56
CA GLY A 289 -7.72 -3.86 18.15
C GLY A 289 -6.56 -3.78 17.14
N ASN A 290 -5.31 -3.62 17.59
CA ASN A 290 -4.16 -3.52 16.71
C ASN A 290 -3.84 -4.87 16.04
N PRO A 291 -3.73 -4.96 14.70
CA PRO A 291 -3.48 -6.22 14.01
C PRO A 291 -2.13 -6.85 14.35
N ALA A 292 -1.15 -6.08 14.84
CA ALA A 292 0.18 -6.55 15.19
C ALA A 292 0.41 -6.58 16.71
N ILE A 293 -0.63 -6.88 17.48
CA ILE A 293 -0.52 -7.03 18.94
C ILE A 293 0.36 -8.24 19.29
N GLU A 294 1.27 -8.05 20.24
CA GLU A 294 2.11 -9.12 20.75
C GLU A 294 1.31 -10.10 21.64
N GLU A 295 1.69 -11.38 21.62
CA GLU A 295 0.98 -12.43 22.38
C GLU A 295 0.97 -12.17 23.89
N GLU A 296 2.10 -11.77 24.47
CA GLU A 296 2.18 -11.46 25.91
C GLU A 296 1.27 -10.29 26.30
N VAL A 297 1.22 -9.26 25.45
CA VAL A 297 0.36 -8.09 25.67
C VAL A 297 -1.11 -8.46 25.51
N ALA A 298 -1.46 -9.24 24.49
CA ALA A 298 -2.81 -9.75 24.28
C ALA A 298 -3.28 -10.58 25.49
N LEU A 299 -2.42 -11.44 26.04
CA LEU A 299 -2.70 -12.20 27.25
C LEU A 299 -2.90 -11.32 28.48
N CYS A 300 -2.06 -10.30 28.67
CA CYS A 300 -2.23 -9.34 29.76
C CYS A 300 -3.58 -8.61 29.67
N ILE A 301 -4.01 -8.22 28.46
CA ILE A 301 -5.32 -7.60 28.24
C ILE A 301 -6.44 -8.61 28.49
N ALA A 302 -6.35 -9.84 27.97
CA ALA A 302 -7.37 -10.87 28.14
C ALA A 302 -7.60 -11.24 29.62
N ALA A 303 -6.54 -11.27 30.42
CA ALA A 303 -6.59 -11.52 31.86
C ALA A 303 -7.02 -10.29 32.69
N SER A 304 -7.17 -9.13 32.05
CA SER A 304 -7.58 -7.90 32.74
C SER A 304 -9.09 -7.86 32.97
N ASN A 305 -9.52 -7.09 33.97
CA ASN A 305 -10.95 -6.84 34.22
C ASN A 305 -11.51 -5.66 33.38
N ASP A 306 -10.98 -5.45 32.17
CA ASP A 306 -11.44 -4.40 31.26
C ASP A 306 -12.30 -5.01 30.13
N PRO A 307 -13.64 -5.00 30.27
CA PRO A 307 -14.51 -5.59 29.26
C PRO A 307 -14.43 -4.85 27.91
N ILE A 308 -14.07 -3.56 27.87
CA ILE A 308 -13.99 -2.80 26.62
C ILE A 308 -12.78 -3.24 25.82
N ALA A 309 -11.62 -3.34 26.47
CA ALA A 309 -10.40 -3.83 25.83
C ALA A 309 -10.50 -5.31 25.46
N CYS A 310 -11.02 -6.17 26.34
CA CYS A 310 -11.25 -7.59 26.04
C CYS A 310 -12.21 -7.79 24.86
N LYS A 311 -13.26 -6.97 24.75
CA LYS A 311 -14.21 -7.01 23.62
C LYS A 311 -13.54 -6.59 22.31
N ALA A 312 -12.70 -5.55 22.34
CA ALA A 312 -11.91 -5.15 21.18
C ALA A 312 -10.91 -6.23 20.76
N LEU A 313 -10.25 -6.87 21.74
CA LEU A 313 -9.33 -7.97 21.53
C LEU A 313 -10.03 -9.18 20.91
N ALA A 314 -11.23 -9.52 21.40
CA ALA A 314 -12.07 -10.59 20.84
C ALA A 314 -12.45 -10.34 19.37
N GLY A 315 -12.51 -9.08 18.92
CA GLY A 315 -12.73 -8.71 17.52
C GLY A 315 -11.47 -8.72 16.65
N ASN A 316 -10.28 -8.89 17.23
CA ASN A 316 -9.01 -8.80 16.50
C ASN A 316 -8.79 -10.03 15.60
N PRO A 317 -8.54 -9.86 14.29
CA PRO A 317 -8.35 -10.99 13.38
C PRO A 317 -7.11 -11.85 13.69
N GLN A 318 -6.07 -11.30 14.30
CA GLN A 318 -4.82 -12.01 14.61
C GLN A 318 -4.69 -12.41 16.09
N LEU A 319 -5.82 -12.69 16.74
CA LEU A 319 -5.85 -13.08 18.15
C LEU A 319 -5.13 -14.43 18.40
N PRO A 320 -4.12 -14.49 19.30
CA PRO A 320 -3.43 -15.74 19.67
C PRO A 320 -4.37 -16.76 20.32
N GLU A 321 -4.09 -18.05 20.14
CA GLU A 321 -4.90 -19.15 20.69
C GLU A 321 -5.00 -19.12 22.22
N SER A 322 -3.90 -18.76 22.89
CA SER A 322 -3.80 -18.60 24.35
C SER A 322 -4.74 -17.48 24.85
N ALA A 323 -4.82 -16.37 24.12
CA ALA A 323 -5.75 -15.28 24.42
C ALA A 323 -7.21 -15.64 24.09
N LYS A 324 -7.47 -16.44 23.05
CA LYS A 324 -8.81 -16.95 22.74
C LYS A 324 -9.37 -17.77 23.90
N THR A 325 -8.58 -18.68 24.46
CA THR A 325 -9.01 -19.52 25.59
C THR A 325 -9.36 -18.66 26.81
N GLU A 326 -8.52 -17.70 27.18
CA GLU A 326 -8.78 -16.79 28.30
C GLU A 326 -10.05 -15.95 28.09
N LEU A 327 -10.25 -15.38 26.89
CA LEU A 327 -11.45 -14.59 26.57
C LEU A 327 -12.73 -15.43 26.56
N CYS A 328 -12.65 -16.72 26.25
CA CYS A 328 -13.77 -17.64 26.38
C CYS A 328 -14.17 -17.86 27.86
N HIS A 329 -13.24 -17.76 28.80
CA HIS A 329 -13.51 -17.85 30.25
C HIS A 329 -13.94 -16.52 30.88
N HIS A 330 -13.73 -15.40 30.18
CA HIS A 330 -13.95 -14.05 30.70
C HIS A 330 -15.37 -13.85 31.28
N GLU A 331 -15.48 -13.14 32.41
CA GLU A 331 -16.73 -13.00 33.18
C GLU A 331 -17.85 -12.25 32.43
N ALA A 332 -17.48 -11.25 31.63
CA ALA A 332 -18.42 -10.41 30.89
C ALA A 332 -19.07 -11.12 29.68
N ASP A 333 -20.41 -11.14 29.65
CA ASP A 333 -21.20 -11.73 28.58
C ASP A 333 -20.90 -11.15 27.20
N GLU A 334 -20.64 -9.84 27.11
CA GLU A 334 -20.37 -9.17 25.84
C GLU A 334 -19.10 -9.69 25.15
N VAL A 335 -18.07 -10.03 25.93
CA VAL A 335 -16.79 -10.57 25.43
C VAL A 335 -17.01 -11.98 24.90
N ARG A 336 -17.68 -12.84 25.69
CA ARG A 336 -18.02 -14.20 25.27
C ARG A 336 -18.91 -14.22 24.03
N LEU A 337 -19.86 -13.29 23.95
CA LEU A 337 -20.68 -13.11 22.76
C LEU A 337 -19.83 -12.74 21.54
N GLN A 338 -18.91 -11.78 21.64
CA GLN A 338 -17.99 -11.48 20.52
C GLN A 338 -17.19 -12.71 20.09
N MET A 339 -16.67 -13.49 21.03
CA MET A 339 -15.98 -14.74 20.73
C MET A 339 -16.87 -15.72 19.96
N ALA A 340 -18.14 -15.90 20.33
CA ALA A 340 -19.08 -16.78 19.62
C ALA A 340 -19.35 -16.38 18.16
N TYR A 341 -19.10 -15.11 17.79
CA TYR A 341 -19.24 -14.61 16.42
C TYR A 341 -17.97 -14.79 15.57
N ARG A 342 -16.89 -15.32 16.14
CA ARG A 342 -15.68 -15.69 15.41
C ARG A 342 -15.85 -17.01 14.66
N ASP A 343 -15.13 -17.14 13.54
CA ASP A 343 -15.15 -18.35 12.69
C ASP A 343 -13.93 -19.26 12.92
N ASP A 344 -12.94 -18.79 13.67
CA ASP A 344 -11.64 -19.43 13.90
C ASP A 344 -11.50 -20.00 15.31
N LEU A 345 -12.60 -20.47 15.90
CA LEU A 345 -12.59 -21.14 17.21
C LEU A 345 -12.36 -22.64 17.06
N ALA A 346 -11.43 -23.17 17.85
CA ALA A 346 -11.17 -24.59 18.04
C ALA A 346 -12.24 -25.26 18.93
N GLY A 347 -12.25 -26.60 18.91
CA GLY A 347 -13.21 -27.41 19.68
C GLY A 347 -13.14 -27.16 21.19
N GLU A 348 -11.95 -26.93 21.75
CA GLU A 348 -11.76 -26.62 23.18
C GLU A 348 -12.40 -25.28 23.57
N GLN A 349 -12.27 -24.25 22.73
CA GLN A 349 -12.86 -22.93 22.98
C GLN A 349 -14.39 -22.98 22.85
N LEU A 350 -14.91 -23.76 21.89
CA LEU A 350 -16.34 -24.02 21.78
C LEU A 350 -16.87 -24.80 22.99
N ASP A 351 -16.09 -25.74 23.54
CA ASP A 351 -16.43 -26.46 24.77
C ASP A 351 -16.57 -25.51 25.96
N ILE A 352 -15.60 -24.60 26.15
CA ILE A 352 -15.67 -23.58 27.20
C ILE A 352 -16.96 -22.76 27.07
N LEU A 353 -17.24 -22.22 25.87
CA LEU A 353 -18.44 -21.41 25.62
C LEU A 353 -19.74 -22.21 25.81
N ALA A 354 -19.77 -23.47 25.36
CA ALA A 354 -20.98 -24.29 25.35
C ALA A 354 -21.29 -25.01 26.67
N ASN A 355 -20.26 -25.37 27.45
CA ASN A 355 -20.39 -26.26 28.60
C ASN A 355 -20.00 -25.65 29.95
N GLN A 356 -19.23 -24.56 29.99
CA GLN A 356 -18.72 -24.00 31.26
C GLN A 356 -19.46 -22.75 31.77
N HIS A 357 -20.22 -22.03 30.92
CA HIS A 357 -21.03 -20.85 31.31
C HIS A 357 -22.53 -21.07 31.43
N ASN A 358 -23.18 -20.68 32.54
CA ASN A 358 -24.62 -20.94 32.75
C ASN A 358 -25.59 -20.22 31.78
N ASP A 359 -25.12 -19.29 30.95
CA ASP A 359 -25.97 -18.53 30.04
C ASP A 359 -26.36 -19.33 28.77
N LEU A 360 -27.65 -19.67 28.67
CA LEU A 360 -28.23 -20.32 27.50
C LEU A 360 -28.35 -19.38 26.29
N ASN A 361 -28.27 -18.05 26.46
CA ASN A 361 -28.33 -17.12 25.33
C ASN A 361 -27.09 -17.28 24.44
N LEU A 362 -25.90 -17.45 25.02
CA LEU A 362 -24.67 -17.71 24.28
C LEU A 362 -24.79 -18.92 23.34
N ILE A 363 -25.33 -20.05 23.83
CA ILE A 363 -25.62 -21.23 23.01
C ILE A 363 -26.64 -20.89 21.92
N GLY A 364 -27.61 -20.02 22.23
CA GLY A 364 -28.59 -19.52 21.26
C GLY A 364 -27.93 -18.82 20.09
N HIS A 365 -26.91 -17.99 20.35
CA HIS A 365 -26.14 -17.32 19.32
C HIS A 365 -25.31 -18.31 18.49
N LEU A 366 -24.63 -19.27 19.13
CA LEU A 366 -23.92 -20.35 18.41
C LEU A 366 -24.85 -21.14 17.50
N ALA A 367 -26.04 -21.50 18.00
CA ALA A 367 -27.06 -22.21 17.25
C ALA A 367 -27.61 -21.38 16.08
N MET A 368 -27.79 -20.07 16.26
CA MET A 368 -28.20 -19.16 15.19
C MET A 368 -27.16 -19.06 14.07
N ARG A 369 -25.87 -19.11 14.42
CA ARG A 369 -24.78 -19.16 13.43
C ARG A 369 -24.66 -20.52 12.74
N GLY A 370 -25.34 -21.55 13.24
CA GLY A 370 -25.28 -22.91 12.70
C GLY A 370 -24.01 -23.66 13.10
N VAL A 371 -23.39 -23.27 14.22
CA VAL A 371 -22.23 -24.01 14.77
C VAL A 371 -22.70 -25.40 15.19
N VAL A 372 -22.04 -26.42 14.66
CA VAL A 372 -22.28 -27.83 15.02
C VAL A 372 -21.29 -28.20 16.12
N PHE A 373 -21.79 -28.60 17.28
CA PHE A 373 -20.96 -28.95 18.43
C PHE A 373 -21.44 -30.25 19.09
N ALA A 374 -20.66 -31.30 18.87
CA ALA A 374 -20.95 -32.65 19.33
C ALA A 374 -20.75 -32.85 20.85
N GLY A 375 -19.89 -32.04 21.48
CA GLY A 375 -19.40 -32.24 22.84
C GLY A 375 -20.31 -31.70 23.95
N THR A 376 -21.60 -31.47 23.70
CA THR A 376 -22.49 -30.86 24.72
C THR A 376 -22.61 -31.77 25.96
N SER A 377 -22.41 -31.21 27.17
CA SER A 377 -22.44 -31.98 28.41
C SER A 377 -23.84 -32.51 28.75
N PRO A 378 -23.99 -33.64 29.47
CA PRO A 378 -25.29 -34.23 29.77
C PRO A 378 -26.20 -33.28 30.57
N GLU A 379 -25.63 -32.55 31.53
CA GLU A 379 -26.33 -31.56 32.35
C GLU A 379 -26.91 -30.43 31.49
N ARG A 380 -26.16 -29.97 30.49
CA ARG A 380 -26.60 -28.96 29.51
C ARG A 380 -27.70 -29.49 28.61
N LEU A 381 -27.57 -30.73 28.14
CA LEU A 381 -28.51 -31.34 27.21
C LEU A 381 -29.92 -31.33 27.77
N GLU A 382 -30.10 -31.68 29.05
CA GLU A 382 -31.42 -31.68 29.67
C GLU A 382 -32.08 -30.28 29.66
N ALA A 383 -31.32 -29.25 30.01
CA ALA A 383 -31.79 -27.86 29.99
C ALA A 383 -32.15 -27.40 28.57
N LEU A 384 -31.33 -27.73 27.58
CA LEU A 384 -31.56 -27.36 26.17
C LEU A 384 -32.80 -28.05 25.59
N LEU A 385 -32.98 -29.35 25.85
CA LEU A 385 -34.09 -30.16 25.31
C LEU A 385 -35.46 -29.76 25.84
N VAL A 386 -35.54 -29.12 27.01
CA VAL A 386 -36.80 -28.61 27.59
C VAL A 386 -37.08 -27.17 27.15
N HIS A 387 -36.09 -26.47 26.61
CA HIS A 387 -36.20 -25.05 26.31
C HIS A 387 -37.21 -24.75 25.19
N LYS A 388 -37.96 -23.63 25.31
CA LYS A 388 -39.01 -23.25 24.35
C LYS A 388 -38.47 -22.89 22.96
N ARG A 389 -37.27 -22.29 22.89
CA ARG A 389 -36.62 -21.88 21.62
C ARG A 389 -36.16 -23.11 20.82
N PRO A 390 -36.65 -23.31 19.58
CA PRO A 390 -36.22 -24.44 18.75
C PRO A 390 -34.73 -24.44 18.41
N ALA A 391 -34.09 -23.26 18.31
CA ALA A 391 -32.65 -23.16 18.03
C ALA A 391 -31.78 -23.90 19.05
N LEU A 392 -32.11 -23.80 20.35
CA LEU A 392 -31.38 -24.51 21.41
C LEU A 392 -31.61 -26.03 21.35
N ARG A 393 -32.82 -26.46 20.98
CA ARG A 393 -33.12 -27.89 20.78
C ARG A 393 -32.46 -28.45 19.53
N ILE A 394 -32.31 -27.65 18.47
CA ILE A 394 -31.52 -28.00 17.27
C ILE A 394 -30.06 -28.23 17.67
N PHE A 395 -29.47 -27.32 18.46
CA PHE A 395 -28.09 -27.46 18.95
C PHE A 395 -27.92 -28.76 19.75
N ALA A 396 -28.83 -29.03 20.69
CA ALA A 396 -28.83 -30.28 21.46
C ALA A 396 -28.96 -31.54 20.59
N ALA A 397 -29.72 -31.48 19.48
CA ALA A 397 -29.88 -32.61 18.57
C ALA A 397 -28.58 -33.00 17.83
N THR A 398 -27.55 -32.16 17.84
CA THR A 398 -26.24 -32.46 17.23
C THR A 398 -25.24 -33.13 18.16
N ALA A 399 -25.58 -33.31 19.44
CA ALA A 399 -24.69 -33.91 20.42
C ALA A 399 -24.35 -35.38 20.10
N GLN A 400 -23.11 -35.79 20.36
CA GLN A 400 -22.60 -37.15 20.10
C GLN A 400 -23.04 -38.17 21.15
N ARG A 401 -23.64 -37.73 22.27
CA ARG A 401 -24.11 -38.59 23.35
C ARG A 401 -25.56 -38.27 23.68
N LEU A 402 -26.47 -38.87 22.93
CA LEU A 402 -27.91 -38.80 23.20
C LEU A 402 -28.41 -40.16 23.71
N THR A 403 -29.17 -40.15 24.80
CA THR A 403 -29.82 -41.38 25.29
C THR A 403 -31.04 -41.73 24.44
N HIS A 404 -31.47 -43.00 24.46
CA HIS A 404 -32.68 -43.42 23.75
C HIS A 404 -33.93 -42.60 24.13
N ALA A 405 -34.04 -42.18 25.39
CA ALA A 405 -35.13 -41.33 25.85
C ALA A 405 -35.08 -39.91 25.21
N GLN A 406 -33.89 -39.34 25.11
CA GLN A 406 -33.67 -38.02 24.50
C GLN A 406 -33.93 -38.06 22.99
N VAL A 407 -33.46 -39.10 22.29
CA VAL A 407 -33.73 -39.31 20.85
C VAL A 407 -35.24 -39.41 20.61
N ARG A 408 -35.96 -40.25 21.37
CA ARG A 408 -37.43 -40.35 21.27
C ARG A 408 -38.15 -39.02 21.51
N LYS A 409 -37.66 -38.20 22.44
CA LYS A 409 -38.22 -36.87 22.71
C LYS A 409 -38.00 -35.93 21.52
N LEU A 410 -36.80 -35.90 20.94
CA LEU A 410 -36.47 -35.07 19.77
C LEU A 410 -37.22 -35.50 18.51
N MET A 411 -37.42 -36.81 18.29
CA MET A 411 -38.23 -37.33 17.17
C MET A 411 -39.68 -36.86 17.21
N ARG A 412 -40.21 -36.58 18.39
CA ARG A 412 -41.58 -36.08 18.60
C ARG A 412 -41.62 -34.57 18.86
N ASP A 413 -40.53 -33.85 18.63
CA ASP A 413 -40.48 -32.40 18.82
C ASP A 413 -41.49 -31.70 17.90
N ASP A 414 -42.17 -30.66 18.36
CA ASP A 414 -43.13 -29.90 17.56
C ASP A 414 -42.47 -29.24 16.33
N SER A 415 -41.20 -28.84 16.45
CA SER A 415 -40.47 -28.16 15.39
C SER A 415 -39.87 -29.14 14.39
N ALA A 416 -40.33 -29.07 13.14
CA ALA A 416 -39.75 -29.87 12.06
C ALA A 416 -38.26 -29.59 11.82
N LYS A 417 -37.76 -28.39 12.16
CA LYS A 417 -36.33 -28.07 12.06
C LYS A 417 -35.48 -28.85 13.06
N VAL A 418 -36.01 -29.11 14.26
CA VAL A 418 -35.33 -29.93 15.28
C VAL A 418 -35.25 -31.37 14.81
N ARG A 419 -36.37 -31.92 14.31
CA ARG A 419 -36.41 -33.29 13.76
C ARG A 419 -35.49 -33.46 12.55
N LEU A 420 -35.42 -32.46 11.68
CA LEU A 420 -34.49 -32.44 10.55
C LEU A 420 -33.02 -32.42 11.00
N ALA A 421 -32.68 -31.61 12.00
CA ALA A 421 -31.33 -31.59 12.57
C ALA A 421 -30.95 -32.94 13.19
N LEU A 422 -31.88 -33.58 13.89
CA LEU A 422 -31.68 -34.93 14.45
C LEU A 422 -31.36 -35.95 13.34
N CYS A 423 -32.00 -35.88 12.17
CA CYS A 423 -31.72 -36.79 11.03
C CYS A 423 -30.27 -36.76 10.53
N THR A 424 -29.52 -35.70 10.85
CA THR A 424 -28.10 -35.57 10.48
C THR A 424 -27.15 -36.13 11.54
N ASN A 425 -27.67 -36.55 12.69
CA ASN A 425 -26.87 -37.07 13.79
C ASN A 425 -26.49 -38.55 13.54
N PRO A 426 -25.20 -38.91 13.59
CA PRO A 426 -24.73 -40.26 13.30
C PRO A 426 -25.14 -41.33 14.34
N ILE A 427 -25.65 -40.95 15.52
CA ILE A 427 -26.08 -41.89 16.57
C ILE A 427 -27.40 -42.58 16.21
N LEU A 428 -28.16 -42.07 15.23
CA LEU A 428 -29.49 -42.58 14.95
C LEU A 428 -29.43 -44.02 14.42
N THR A 429 -30.16 -44.92 15.11
CA THR A 429 -30.34 -46.30 14.66
C THR A 429 -31.26 -46.38 13.45
N ARG A 430 -31.17 -47.48 12.68
CA ARG A 430 -32.08 -47.76 11.56
C ARG A 430 -33.56 -47.63 11.96
N MET A 431 -33.92 -48.18 13.13
CA MET A 431 -35.28 -48.06 13.67
C MET A 431 -35.74 -46.61 13.87
N ALA A 432 -34.88 -45.74 14.41
CA ALA A 432 -35.23 -44.34 14.63
C ALA A 432 -35.42 -43.59 13.29
N LEU A 433 -34.59 -43.90 12.29
CA LEU A 433 -34.71 -43.33 10.95
C LEU A 433 -35.96 -43.80 10.20
N GLU A 434 -36.35 -45.07 10.36
CA GLU A 434 -37.60 -45.58 9.80
C GLU A 434 -38.83 -44.87 10.39
N GLU A 435 -38.82 -44.57 11.69
CA GLU A 435 -39.89 -43.80 12.32
C GLU A 435 -39.91 -42.35 11.80
N LEU A 436 -38.74 -41.70 11.65
CA LEU A 436 -38.63 -40.36 11.05
C LEU A 436 -38.98 -40.34 9.54
N SER A 437 -38.82 -41.46 8.82
CA SER A 437 -39.24 -41.57 7.41
C SER A 437 -40.76 -41.54 7.23
N LYS A 438 -41.52 -41.71 8.31
CA LYS A 438 -42.98 -41.62 8.35
C LYS A 438 -43.45 -40.26 8.90
N ASP A 439 -42.55 -39.28 9.04
CA ASP A 439 -42.87 -37.95 9.53
C ASP A 439 -43.87 -37.22 8.62
N TRP A 440 -44.65 -36.33 9.21
CA TRP A 440 -45.64 -35.51 8.52
C TRP A 440 -44.99 -34.42 7.64
N ASN A 441 -43.74 -34.04 7.93
CA ASN A 441 -42.99 -33.11 7.10
C ASN A 441 -42.12 -33.83 6.05
N LYS A 442 -42.41 -33.57 4.78
CA LYS A 442 -41.70 -34.15 3.62
C LYS A 442 -40.18 -33.92 3.64
N THR A 443 -39.70 -32.80 4.19
CA THR A 443 -38.24 -32.54 4.23
C THR A 443 -37.53 -33.43 5.24
N VAL A 444 -38.21 -33.74 6.35
CA VAL A 444 -37.68 -34.67 7.38
C VAL A 444 -37.66 -36.08 6.81
N VAL A 445 -38.74 -36.51 6.14
CA VAL A 445 -38.81 -37.81 5.46
C VAL A 445 -37.67 -38.00 4.47
N ALA A 446 -37.45 -37.00 3.59
CA ALA A 446 -36.37 -37.07 2.60
C ALA A 446 -34.98 -37.13 3.26
N ALA A 447 -34.75 -36.39 4.35
CA ALA A 447 -33.49 -36.43 5.08
C ALA A 447 -33.25 -37.78 5.77
N ALA A 448 -34.29 -38.34 6.41
CA ALA A 448 -34.22 -39.63 7.08
C ALA A 448 -33.98 -40.78 6.09
N GLN A 449 -34.68 -40.79 4.95
CA GLN A 449 -34.46 -41.78 3.88
C GLN A 449 -33.03 -41.72 3.34
N LYS A 450 -32.53 -40.51 3.07
CA LYS A 450 -31.16 -40.30 2.61
C LYS A 450 -30.12 -40.84 3.62
N HIS A 451 -30.34 -40.64 4.91
CA HIS A 451 -29.43 -41.17 5.93
C HIS A 451 -29.54 -42.69 6.06
N LEU A 452 -30.74 -43.25 5.91
CA LEU A 452 -30.98 -44.70 5.93
C LEU A 452 -30.33 -45.43 4.73
N GLU A 453 -30.27 -44.79 3.56
CA GLU A 453 -29.52 -45.29 2.39
C GLU A 453 -28.00 -45.32 2.60
N GLN A 454 -27.48 -44.50 3.52
CA GLN A 454 -26.05 -44.43 3.84
C GLN A 454 -25.61 -45.46 4.87
N LEU A 455 -26.56 -46.08 5.60
CA LEU A 455 -26.26 -47.13 6.56
C LEU A 455 -26.02 -48.48 5.88
N PRO A 456 -25.12 -49.33 6.41
CA PRO A 456 -24.91 -50.66 5.88
C PRO A 456 -26.21 -51.50 5.87
N PRO A 457 -26.38 -52.43 4.92
CA PRO A 457 -27.55 -53.31 4.86
C PRO A 457 -27.66 -54.20 6.10
N GLU A 458 -28.90 -54.53 6.50
CA GLU A 458 -29.21 -55.37 7.67
C GLU A 458 -28.40 -56.68 7.64
N GLY A 459 -27.32 -56.77 8.42
CA GLY A 459 -26.47 -57.95 8.45
C GLY A 459 -25.08 -57.77 9.08
N GLU A 460 -24.58 -56.54 9.21
CA GLU A 460 -23.28 -56.24 9.83
C GLU A 460 -23.44 -55.18 10.94
N GLU A 461 -24.15 -55.53 12.03
CA GLU A 461 -23.90 -54.88 13.32
C GLU A 461 -23.26 -55.95 14.20
N GLU A 462 -21.92 -55.91 14.27
CA GLU A 462 -21.19 -56.45 15.41
C GLU A 462 -21.77 -55.80 16.67
N ASN A 463 -22.10 -56.64 17.65
CA ASN A 463 -22.48 -56.27 19.00
C ASN A 463 -21.31 -55.55 19.70
N ASP A 464 -21.04 -54.30 19.34
CA ASP A 464 -20.10 -53.42 20.03
C ASP A 464 -20.84 -52.38 20.87
N PHE A 465 -21.85 -52.84 21.61
CA PHE A 465 -22.32 -52.16 22.80
C PHE A 465 -21.99 -53.05 23.98
N ASP A 466 -20.93 -52.70 24.72
CA ASP A 466 -20.67 -53.23 26.05
C ASP A 466 -21.90 -52.96 26.93
N ASP A 467 -22.70 -54.01 27.16
CA ASP A 467 -23.71 -54.08 28.20
C ASP A 467 -23.04 -54.09 29.58
N GLU A 468 -22.50 -52.95 30.01
CA GLU A 468 -22.32 -52.67 31.43
C GLU A 468 -23.47 -51.82 31.94
N GLN A 469 -24.56 -52.49 32.34
CA GLN A 469 -25.32 -52.25 33.58
C GLN A 469 -26.71 -52.90 33.52
N ASP A 470 -26.77 -54.23 33.66
CA ASP A 470 -28.00 -54.89 34.13
C ASP A 470 -27.93 -55.02 35.67
N GLU A 471 -28.48 -54.02 36.37
CA GLU A 471 -28.91 -54.26 37.75
C GLU A 471 -30.05 -55.29 37.75
N PRO A 472 -29.95 -56.38 38.52
CA PRO A 472 -30.97 -57.42 38.51
C PRO A 472 -32.30 -56.87 39.06
N SER A 473 -33.35 -56.98 38.24
CA SER A 473 -34.69 -56.49 38.56
C SER A 473 -35.18 -56.95 39.95
N LEU A 474 -35.97 -56.13 40.64
CA LEU A 474 -36.58 -56.42 41.95
C LEU A 474 -37.25 -57.81 42.03
N VAL A 475 -37.78 -58.31 40.91
CA VAL A 475 -38.40 -59.64 40.81
C VAL A 475 -37.36 -60.75 41.01
N SER A 476 -36.17 -60.61 40.44
CA SER A 476 -35.08 -61.58 40.61
C SER A 476 -34.50 -61.60 42.03
N ARG A 477 -34.49 -60.45 42.74
CA ARG A 477 -34.11 -60.39 44.16
C ARG A 477 -35.12 -61.07 45.08
N ILE A 478 -36.42 -60.96 44.78
CA ILE A 478 -37.48 -61.60 45.57
C ILE A 478 -37.48 -63.13 45.37
N VAL A 479 -37.24 -63.61 44.15
CA VAL A 479 -37.15 -65.06 43.89
C VAL A 479 -35.95 -65.69 44.59
N ARG A 480 -34.82 -64.98 44.66
CA ARG A 480 -33.61 -65.45 45.36
C ARG A 480 -33.78 -65.50 46.88
N PHE A 481 -34.54 -64.57 47.47
CA PHE A 481 -34.82 -64.54 48.92
C PHE A 481 -35.67 -65.71 49.43
N PHE A 482 -36.42 -66.39 48.56
CA PHE A 482 -37.23 -67.56 48.93
C PHE A 482 -36.62 -68.90 48.49
N THR A 483 -35.45 -68.87 47.83
CA THR A 483 -34.79 -70.09 47.31
C THR A 483 -33.43 -70.38 47.95
N ASP A 484 -32.87 -69.44 48.71
CA ASP A 484 -31.79 -69.63 49.70
C ASP A 484 -32.38 -69.66 51.13
#